data_AF-A0A7X2Z442-F1
#
_entry.id   AF-A0A7X2Z442-F1
#
_cell.length_a   1.000
_cell.length_b   1.000
_cell.length_c   1.000
_cell.angle_alpha   90.00
_cell.angle_beta   90.00
_cell.angle_gamma   90.00
#
_symmetry.space_group_name_H-M   'P 1'
#
loop_
_entity.id
_entity.type
_entity.pdbx_description
1 polymer ?
#
loop_
_entity_poly.entity_id
_entity_poly.type
_entity_poly.pdbx_seq_one_letter_code
_entity_poly.pdbx_strand_id
1 'polypeptide(L)'
;MAKFKRIHLIVLDSVGIGEAPDAAEFDDVGADTFGHIAEACGGLNMPNMAKLGLSNIKPVKGVPEADKPLAYYTKMQEASRGKDTMTGHWEIMGLYIDTPFRVFPDGFPEELIRRIEEKTGRKVIGNKPASGTEIIDELGEEHMKTGALIIYTSADSVLQIAAHEEVVPLKELYEICEFCREITLDDPYMLGRIIARPFVGEPGNFTRTSNRHDYALKPFGRTTMNELKDAGFDVIALGKISDIYDGEGVTKAVRTVSNMDGMDKLVETIKTPFSGLSFINLVDFDAVYGHRRNPKGYGQALEEYDARLPEVFELLQDDDLLIITADHGNDPTYKGTDHTREYVPLLVYSKSFAGEGQELPLRKTFADIGATVADNFGVKMPEHGVSFLADLK
;
A
#
# COMPACT_ATOMS: atom_id res chain seq x y z
N MET A 1 -28.29 -7.62 -12.86
CA MET A 1 -27.28 -8.59 -12.38
C MET A 1 -25.92 -7.96 -12.61
N ALA A 2 -24.97 -8.17 -11.70
CA ALA A 2 -23.61 -7.66 -11.89
C ALA A 2 -23.01 -8.21 -13.19
N LYS A 3 -22.20 -7.40 -13.88
CA LYS A 3 -21.55 -7.82 -15.12
C LYS A 3 -20.49 -8.90 -14.84
N PHE A 4 -19.69 -8.66 -13.81
CA PHE A 4 -18.71 -9.58 -13.27
C PHE A 4 -19.15 -10.04 -11.88
N LYS A 5 -19.08 -11.34 -11.63
CA LYS A 5 -19.40 -11.92 -10.33
C LYS A 5 -18.31 -11.67 -9.30
N ARG A 6 -17.05 -11.66 -9.75
CA ARG A 6 -15.88 -11.42 -8.91
C ARG A 6 -14.97 -10.40 -9.55
N ILE A 7 -14.47 -9.48 -8.74
CA ILE A 7 -13.39 -8.57 -9.11
C ILE A 7 -12.18 -8.91 -8.26
N HIS A 8 -11.03 -9.09 -8.91
CA HIS A 8 -9.73 -9.31 -8.30
C HIS A 8 -8.90 -8.05 -8.53
N LEU A 9 -8.65 -7.27 -7.49
CA LEU A 9 -7.84 -6.07 -7.56
C LEU A 9 -6.46 -6.35 -6.95
N ILE A 10 -5.41 -6.18 -7.75
CA ILE A 10 -4.01 -6.31 -7.35
C ILE A 10 -3.40 -4.91 -7.34
N VAL A 11 -2.93 -4.48 -6.17
CA VAL A 11 -2.06 -3.32 -6.03
C VAL A 11 -0.63 -3.81 -5.90
N LEU A 12 0.19 -3.48 -6.89
CA LEU A 12 1.64 -3.59 -6.86
C LEU A 12 2.14 -2.34 -6.15
N ASP A 13 2.31 -2.45 -4.84
CA ASP A 13 2.58 -1.32 -3.94
C ASP A 13 3.82 -0.55 -4.42
N SER A 14 3.67 0.76 -4.62
CA SER A 14 4.70 1.68 -5.13
C SER A 14 5.19 1.54 -6.58
N VAL A 15 4.59 0.69 -7.41
CA VAL A 15 5.06 0.46 -8.79
C VAL A 15 4.57 1.53 -9.78
N GLY A 16 5.08 2.76 -9.63
CA GLY A 16 4.78 3.92 -10.48
C GLY A 16 5.26 3.80 -11.94
N ILE A 17 4.67 4.57 -12.86
CA ILE A 17 4.96 4.57 -14.30
C ILE A 17 5.38 5.96 -14.84
N GLY A 18 6.08 6.74 -14.02
CA GLY A 18 6.62 8.05 -14.35
C GLY A 18 5.92 9.21 -13.64
N GLU A 19 6.67 10.29 -13.44
CA GLU A 19 6.24 11.49 -12.71
C GLU A 19 4.82 11.97 -13.07
N ALA A 20 4.06 12.32 -12.05
CA ALA A 20 2.76 12.96 -12.22
C ALA A 20 2.92 14.45 -12.58
N PRO A 21 1.87 15.12 -13.09
CA PRO A 21 1.95 16.54 -13.47
C PRO A 21 2.32 17.49 -12.32
N ASP A 22 2.02 17.10 -11.08
CA ASP A 22 2.26 17.84 -9.85
C ASP A 22 3.51 17.36 -9.08
N ALA A 23 4.35 16.50 -9.68
CA ALA A 23 5.55 15.95 -9.01
C ALA A 23 6.51 17.02 -8.47
N ALA A 24 6.55 18.21 -9.09
CA ALA A 24 7.33 19.34 -8.60
C ALA A 24 6.91 19.85 -7.21
N GLU A 25 5.64 19.71 -6.84
CA GLU A 25 5.13 20.08 -5.51
C GLU A 25 5.64 19.13 -4.42
N PHE A 26 6.08 17.92 -4.82
CA PHE A 26 6.58 16.87 -3.93
C PHE A 26 8.10 16.66 -4.02
N ASP A 27 8.81 17.54 -4.75
CA ASP A 27 10.26 17.42 -5.04
C ASP A 27 10.66 16.11 -5.76
N ASP A 28 9.74 15.61 -6.61
CA ASP A 28 9.83 14.31 -7.30
C ASP A 28 10.02 14.42 -8.83
N VAL A 29 10.45 15.59 -9.32
CA VAL A 29 10.68 15.79 -10.77
C VAL A 29 11.71 14.78 -11.29
N GLY A 30 11.36 14.11 -12.38
CA GLY A 30 12.15 13.08 -13.04
C GLY A 30 12.01 11.69 -12.45
N ALA A 31 11.17 11.46 -11.43
CA ALA A 31 10.91 10.12 -10.92
C ALA A 31 10.24 9.22 -11.98
N ASP A 32 10.71 7.98 -12.08
CA ASP A 32 10.16 6.99 -13.01
C ASP A 32 10.45 5.57 -12.52
N THR A 33 9.61 5.06 -11.61
CA THR A 33 9.83 3.77 -10.94
C THR A 33 10.03 2.64 -11.96
N PHE A 34 9.01 2.34 -12.79
CA PHE A 34 9.12 1.28 -13.80
C PHE A 34 10.26 1.51 -14.80
N GLY A 35 10.41 2.75 -15.30
CA GLY A 35 11.40 3.08 -16.32
C GLY A 35 12.82 2.91 -15.82
N HIS A 36 13.16 3.51 -14.68
CA HIS A 36 14.51 3.46 -14.12
C HIS A 36 14.89 2.07 -13.60
N ILE A 37 13.93 1.29 -13.07
CA ILE A 37 14.18 -0.13 -12.76
C ILE A 37 14.58 -0.87 -14.04
N ALA A 38 13.82 -0.71 -15.12
CA ALA A 38 14.10 -1.37 -16.38
C ALA A 38 15.44 -0.95 -16.99
N GLU A 39 15.81 0.32 -16.88
CA GLU A 39 17.13 0.80 -17.29
C GLU A 39 18.26 0.17 -16.47
N ALA A 40 18.13 0.17 -15.14
CA ALA A 40 19.13 -0.35 -14.20
C ALA A 40 19.36 -1.86 -14.34
N CYS A 41 18.31 -2.61 -14.71
CA CYS A 41 18.39 -4.05 -14.99
C CYS A 41 18.92 -4.38 -16.39
N GLY A 42 19.07 -3.38 -17.28
CA GLY A 42 19.41 -3.62 -18.68
C GLY A 42 18.23 -4.07 -19.56
N GLY A 43 17.02 -4.00 -19.00
CA GLY A 43 15.76 -4.49 -19.55
C GLY A 43 15.10 -5.48 -18.58
N LEU A 44 13.78 -5.38 -18.40
CA LEU A 44 12.99 -6.34 -17.61
C LEU A 44 12.44 -7.46 -18.49
N ASN A 45 12.33 -8.66 -17.93
CA ASN A 45 11.65 -9.78 -18.55
C ASN A 45 10.27 -10.02 -17.91
N MET A 46 9.26 -9.28 -18.40
CA MET A 46 7.87 -9.38 -17.92
C MET A 46 6.89 -9.72 -19.07
N PRO A 47 6.99 -10.92 -19.66
CA PRO A 47 6.22 -11.28 -20.86
C PRO A 47 4.70 -11.34 -20.63
N ASN A 48 4.23 -11.52 -19.40
CA ASN A 48 2.79 -11.58 -19.13
C ASN A 48 2.19 -10.18 -19.02
N MET A 49 2.84 -9.26 -18.31
CA MET A 49 2.50 -7.84 -18.30
C MET A 49 2.64 -7.21 -19.70
N ALA A 50 3.62 -7.65 -20.50
CA ALA A 50 3.72 -7.27 -21.91
C ALA A 50 2.44 -7.62 -22.67
N LYS A 51 1.96 -8.88 -22.57
CA LYS A 51 0.72 -9.32 -23.22
C LYS A 51 -0.52 -8.58 -22.74
N LEU A 52 -0.56 -8.16 -21.48
CA LEU A 52 -1.66 -7.35 -20.96
C LEU A 52 -1.64 -5.93 -21.55
N GLY A 53 -0.48 -5.43 -21.98
CA GLY A 53 -0.34 -4.11 -22.60
C GLY A 53 0.42 -3.09 -21.76
N LEU A 54 1.29 -3.52 -20.83
CA LEU A 54 2.07 -2.61 -19.98
C LEU A 54 2.84 -1.56 -20.82
N SER A 55 3.58 -2.01 -21.84
CA SER A 55 4.34 -1.11 -22.70
C SER A 55 3.48 -0.28 -23.64
N ASN A 56 2.21 -0.64 -23.85
CA ASN A 56 1.26 0.20 -24.59
C ASN A 56 0.83 1.43 -23.78
N ILE A 57 0.99 1.44 -22.45
CA ILE A 57 0.79 2.63 -21.59
C ILE A 57 1.98 3.58 -21.74
N LYS A 58 3.20 3.03 -21.63
CA LYS A 58 4.48 3.72 -21.77
C LYS A 58 5.54 2.68 -22.09
N PRO A 59 6.42 2.88 -23.08
CA PRO A 59 7.47 1.91 -23.40
C PRO A 59 8.38 1.62 -22.20
N VAL A 60 8.50 0.34 -21.81
CA VAL A 60 9.40 -0.12 -20.74
C VAL A 60 10.50 -0.99 -21.35
N LYS A 61 11.77 -0.69 -21.03
CA LYS A 61 12.91 -1.42 -21.59
C LYS A 61 12.83 -2.92 -21.28
N GLY A 62 12.91 -3.77 -22.30
CA GLY A 62 12.83 -5.23 -22.18
C GLY A 62 11.40 -5.81 -22.23
N VAL A 63 10.38 -4.97 -22.06
CA VAL A 63 8.97 -5.36 -22.14
C VAL A 63 8.42 -4.86 -23.49
N PRO A 64 8.13 -5.74 -24.46
CA PRO A 64 7.62 -5.31 -25.76
C PRO A 64 6.19 -4.79 -25.67
N GLU A 65 5.84 -3.84 -26.54
CA GLU A 65 4.44 -3.47 -26.80
C GLU A 65 3.67 -4.67 -27.39
N ALA A 66 2.42 -4.85 -26.96
CA ALA A 66 1.55 -5.86 -27.52
C ALA A 66 0.79 -5.29 -28.73
N ASP A 67 0.88 -5.96 -29.88
CA ASP A 67 0.06 -5.63 -31.05
C ASP A 67 -1.44 -5.82 -30.78
N LYS A 68 -1.76 -6.78 -29.90
CA LYS A 68 -3.11 -7.13 -29.45
C LYS A 68 -3.10 -7.33 -27.93
N PRO A 69 -3.23 -6.26 -27.15
CA PRO A 69 -3.20 -6.35 -25.70
C PRO A 69 -4.42 -7.13 -25.20
N LEU A 70 -4.19 -8.01 -24.23
CA LEU A 70 -5.25 -8.81 -23.63
C LEU A 70 -6.13 -7.99 -22.68
N ALA A 71 -5.60 -6.91 -22.13
CA ALA A 71 -6.29 -6.05 -21.17
C ALA A 71 -6.64 -4.70 -21.82
N TYR A 72 -7.67 -4.07 -21.28
CA TYR A 72 -7.79 -2.63 -21.39
C TYR A 72 -6.67 -1.98 -20.57
N TYR A 73 -6.07 -0.91 -21.07
CA TYR A 73 -4.86 -0.34 -20.47
C TYR A 73 -4.91 1.18 -20.47
N THR A 74 -4.40 1.79 -19.40
CA THR A 74 -4.14 3.23 -19.31
C THR A 74 -3.25 3.48 -18.10
N LYS A 75 -3.12 4.72 -17.67
CA LYS A 75 -2.56 5.08 -16.36
C LYS A 75 -3.56 5.92 -15.57
N MET A 76 -3.30 6.05 -14.28
CA MET A 76 -4.12 6.88 -13.39
C MET A 76 -3.28 7.96 -12.75
N GLN A 77 -3.88 9.14 -12.58
CA GLN A 77 -3.34 10.26 -11.84
C GLN A 77 -3.98 10.29 -10.46
N GLU A 78 -3.16 10.42 -9.42
CA GLU A 78 -3.64 10.62 -8.05
C GLU A 78 -4.22 12.04 -7.93
N ALA A 79 -5.43 12.16 -7.38
CA ALA A 79 -6.08 13.45 -7.17
C ALA A 79 -5.78 14.04 -5.79
N SER A 80 -5.63 13.17 -4.78
CA SER A 80 -5.37 13.51 -3.38
C SER A 80 -4.01 14.16 -3.20
N ARG A 81 -3.85 14.91 -2.10
CA ARG A 81 -2.66 15.74 -1.84
C ARG A 81 -1.53 15.05 -1.08
N GLY A 82 -1.68 13.76 -0.77
CA GLY A 82 -0.63 12.88 -0.25
C GLY A 82 -0.08 11.95 -1.33
N LYS A 83 1.04 11.30 -1.04
CA LYS A 83 1.68 10.26 -1.87
C LYS A 83 2.02 9.00 -1.06
N ASP A 84 1.36 8.83 0.08
CA ASP A 84 1.53 7.70 0.99
C ASP A 84 0.51 6.58 0.69
N THR A 85 0.83 5.36 1.12
CA THR A 85 0.01 4.17 0.89
C THR A 85 -1.44 4.31 1.36
N MET A 86 -1.70 5.01 2.46
CA MET A 86 -3.08 5.17 2.93
C MET A 86 -3.87 6.08 2.00
N THR A 87 -3.29 7.22 1.63
CA THR A 87 -3.90 8.16 0.68
C THR A 87 -4.22 7.47 -0.65
N GLY A 88 -3.25 6.80 -1.26
CA GLY A 88 -3.42 6.12 -2.54
C GLY A 88 -4.51 5.05 -2.50
N HIS A 89 -4.50 4.19 -1.48
CA HIS A 89 -5.52 3.14 -1.32
C HIS A 89 -6.90 3.74 -1.04
N TRP A 90 -7.00 4.70 -0.12
CA TRP A 90 -8.27 5.33 0.20
C TRP A 90 -8.88 6.02 -1.01
N GLU A 91 -8.06 6.64 -1.85
CA GLU A 91 -8.50 7.16 -3.15
C GLU A 91 -8.96 6.05 -4.08
N ILE A 92 -8.20 4.96 -4.25
CA ILE A 92 -8.61 3.78 -5.05
C ILE A 92 -10.04 3.33 -4.69
N MET A 93 -10.41 3.37 -3.41
CA MET A 93 -11.74 2.96 -2.93
C MET A 93 -12.77 4.09 -2.80
N GLY A 94 -12.52 5.25 -3.42
CA GLY A 94 -13.53 6.27 -3.70
C GLY A 94 -13.47 7.52 -2.83
N LEU A 95 -12.43 7.67 -2.00
CA LEU A 95 -12.24 8.87 -1.18
C LEU A 95 -11.38 9.92 -1.92
N TYR A 96 -11.34 11.12 -1.36
CA TYR A 96 -10.41 12.19 -1.75
C TYR A 96 -9.78 12.75 -0.48
N ILE A 97 -8.45 12.76 -0.41
CA ILE A 97 -7.71 13.16 0.78
C ILE A 97 -7.01 14.50 0.50
N ASP A 98 -7.60 15.57 1.03
CA ASP A 98 -7.09 16.94 0.84
C ASP A 98 -5.90 17.27 1.75
N THR A 99 -5.77 16.56 2.89
CA THR A 99 -4.67 16.78 3.85
C THR A 99 -3.75 15.57 3.88
N PRO A 100 -2.48 15.69 3.45
CA PRO A 100 -1.53 14.59 3.51
C PRO A 100 -1.17 14.24 4.95
N PHE A 101 -0.84 12.98 5.21
CA PHE A 101 -0.30 12.57 6.50
C PHE A 101 1.09 13.19 6.73
N ARG A 102 1.39 13.52 8.00
CA ARG A 102 2.65 14.17 8.37
C ARG A 102 3.78 13.14 8.49
N VAL A 103 4.93 13.46 7.93
CA VAL A 103 6.21 12.76 8.19
C VAL A 103 7.11 13.63 9.07
N PHE A 104 8.02 12.99 9.81
CA PHE A 104 8.84 13.65 10.84
C PHE A 104 10.34 13.33 10.68
N PRO A 105 11.00 13.81 9.62
CA PRO A 105 12.40 13.48 9.32
C PRO A 105 13.39 13.94 10.40
N ASP A 106 13.05 14.98 11.15
CA ASP A 106 13.85 15.50 12.27
C ASP A 106 13.31 15.06 13.64
N GLY A 107 12.43 14.04 13.66
CA GLY A 107 11.73 13.61 14.87
C GLY A 107 10.44 14.39 15.15
N PHE A 108 9.71 13.93 16.17
CA PHE A 108 8.47 14.54 16.61
C PHE A 108 8.72 15.87 17.36
N PRO A 109 7.81 16.85 17.24
CA PRO A 109 7.91 18.11 17.96
C PRO A 109 8.00 17.92 19.48
N GLU A 110 8.78 18.76 20.15
CA GLU A 110 9.00 18.70 21.60
C GLU A 110 7.69 18.74 22.40
N GLU A 111 6.69 19.49 21.92
CA GLU A 111 5.37 19.53 22.53
C GLU A 111 4.66 18.17 22.53
N LEU A 112 4.72 17.42 21.42
CA LEU A 112 4.13 16.07 21.34
C LEU A 112 4.85 15.14 22.31
N ILE A 113 6.19 15.18 22.33
CA ILE A 113 7.00 14.38 23.25
C ILE A 113 6.65 14.70 24.71
N ARG A 114 6.58 15.98 25.08
CA ARG A 114 6.22 16.42 26.43
C ARG A 114 4.84 15.90 26.85
N ARG A 115 3.84 15.95 25.97
CA ARG A 115 2.49 15.42 26.25
C ARG A 115 2.51 13.92 26.55
N ILE A 116 3.35 13.16 25.83
CA ILE A 116 3.54 11.72 26.08
C ILE A 116 4.23 11.50 27.43
N GLU A 117 5.29 12.25 27.73
CA GLU A 117 5.98 12.14 29.03
C GLU A 117 5.05 12.47 30.21
N GLU A 118 4.27 13.55 30.10
CA GLU A 118 3.32 13.98 31.13
C GLU A 118 2.23 12.94 31.39
N LYS A 119 1.69 12.31 30.34
CA LYS A 119 0.66 11.29 30.46
C LYS A 119 1.19 9.99 31.05
N THR A 120 2.39 9.59 30.65
CA THR A 120 2.94 8.26 30.97
C THR A 120 3.79 8.26 32.24
N GLY A 121 4.29 9.43 32.66
CA GLY A 121 5.28 9.55 33.73
C GLY A 121 6.66 8.98 33.36
N ARG A 122 6.88 8.63 32.09
CA ARG A 122 8.13 8.07 31.57
C ARG A 122 8.81 9.09 30.66
N LYS A 123 10.14 9.13 30.70
CA LYS A 123 10.92 9.92 29.74
C LYS A 123 10.87 9.30 28.35
N VAL A 124 11.08 10.11 27.33
CA VAL A 124 11.22 9.65 25.94
C VAL A 124 12.67 9.77 25.49
N ILE A 125 13.17 8.72 24.84
CA ILE A 125 14.49 8.67 24.21
C ILE A 125 14.37 8.27 22.74
N GLY A 126 15.36 8.64 21.92
CA GLY A 126 15.38 8.40 20.48
C GLY A 126 14.90 9.60 19.67
N ASN A 127 13.58 9.73 19.53
CA ASN A 127 12.87 10.76 18.76
C ASN A 127 13.52 11.12 17.40
N LYS A 128 13.79 10.10 16.58
CA LYS A 128 14.43 10.25 15.27
C LYS A 128 13.96 9.17 14.30
N PRO A 129 14.15 9.34 12.98
CA PRO A 129 14.00 8.23 12.04
C PRO A 129 15.07 7.16 12.30
N ALA A 130 14.67 5.91 12.41
CA ALA A 130 15.60 4.80 12.61
C ALA A 130 14.97 3.45 12.22
N SER A 131 15.82 2.47 11.89
CA SER A 131 15.33 1.09 11.81
C SER A 131 15.02 0.56 13.22
N GLY A 132 14.01 -0.31 13.34
CA GLY A 132 13.61 -0.87 14.64
C GLY A 132 14.71 -1.72 15.29
N THR A 133 15.61 -2.31 14.50
CA THR A 133 16.75 -3.04 15.05
C THR A 133 17.81 -2.08 15.58
N GLU A 134 18.20 -1.09 14.77
CA GLU A 134 19.21 -0.09 15.14
C GLU A 134 18.83 0.70 16.40
N ILE A 135 17.59 1.17 16.50
CA ILE A 135 17.17 1.99 17.65
C ILE A 135 17.10 1.18 18.95
N ILE A 136 16.78 -0.12 18.86
CA ILE A 136 16.75 -1.01 20.02
C ILE A 136 18.18 -1.39 20.43
N ASP A 137 19.07 -1.63 19.48
CA ASP A 137 20.49 -1.87 19.76
C ASP A 137 21.15 -0.64 20.40
N GLU A 138 20.80 0.57 19.93
CA GLU A 138 21.30 1.84 20.45
C GLU A 138 20.77 2.17 21.85
N LEU A 139 19.46 2.05 22.07
CA LEU A 139 18.78 2.62 23.25
C LEU A 139 18.16 1.58 24.18
N GLY A 140 18.20 0.29 23.83
CA GLY A 140 17.58 -0.78 24.61
C GLY A 140 18.14 -0.91 26.01
N GLU A 141 19.46 -0.78 26.20
CA GLU A 141 20.09 -0.84 27.52
C GLU A 141 19.68 0.35 28.41
N GLU A 142 19.61 1.56 27.83
CA GLU A 142 19.15 2.75 28.56
C GLU A 142 17.67 2.63 28.95
N HIS A 143 16.82 2.18 28.02
CA HIS A 143 15.42 1.86 28.28
C HIS A 143 15.28 0.90 29.46
N MET A 144 16.04 -0.20 29.48
CA MET A 144 15.94 -1.19 30.56
C MET A 144 16.35 -0.64 31.93
N LYS A 145 17.34 0.26 31.98
CA LYS A 145 17.82 0.88 33.23
C LYS A 145 16.88 1.94 33.77
N THR A 146 16.21 2.68 32.90
CA THR A 146 15.48 3.91 33.26
C THR A 146 13.97 3.76 33.18
N GLY A 147 13.47 2.83 32.37
CA GLY A 147 12.06 2.73 32.00
C GLY A 147 11.59 3.81 31.02
N ALA A 148 12.49 4.58 30.40
CA ALA A 148 12.17 5.59 29.38
C ALA A 148 11.68 4.95 28.08
N LEU A 149 10.64 5.48 27.45
CA LEU A 149 10.08 4.96 26.20
C LEU A 149 10.99 5.28 25.02
N ILE A 150 11.30 4.27 24.19
CA ILE A 150 12.01 4.49 22.92
C ILE A 150 10.96 4.89 21.89
N ILE A 151 10.91 6.17 21.52
CA ILE A 151 10.02 6.65 20.45
C ILE A 151 10.84 6.95 19.21
N TYR A 152 10.40 6.46 18.06
CA TYR A 152 11.07 6.66 16.79
C TYR A 152 10.08 6.64 15.62
N THR A 153 10.53 7.06 14.44
CA THR A 153 9.73 7.09 13.20
C THR A 153 10.47 6.37 12.06
N SER A 154 9.82 6.24 10.91
CA SER A 154 10.43 5.85 9.62
C SER A 154 10.27 6.98 8.60
N ALA A 155 10.50 6.66 7.32
CA ALA A 155 10.15 7.55 6.20
C ALA A 155 8.62 7.78 6.15
N ASP A 156 7.83 6.76 6.47
CA ASP A 156 6.37 6.85 6.53
C ASP A 156 5.83 7.68 7.70
N SER A 157 4.55 8.05 7.62
CA SER A 157 3.78 8.70 8.67
C SER A 157 3.44 7.74 9.83
N VAL A 158 4.44 7.39 10.64
CA VAL A 158 4.28 6.47 11.77
C VAL A 158 4.98 6.96 13.04
N LEU A 159 4.37 6.69 14.21
CA LEU A 159 5.05 6.79 15.50
C LEU A 159 5.17 5.40 16.10
N GLN A 160 6.40 4.97 16.35
CA GLN A 160 6.71 3.65 16.86
C GLN A 160 7.22 3.77 18.30
N ILE A 161 6.70 2.91 19.19
CA ILE A 161 7.06 2.90 20.61
C ILE A 161 7.66 1.55 20.94
N ALA A 162 8.98 1.51 21.15
CA ALA A 162 9.69 0.32 21.57
C ALA A 162 9.85 0.28 23.09
N ALA A 163 9.54 -0.87 23.69
CA ALA A 163 9.73 -1.11 25.11
C ALA A 163 10.00 -2.59 25.41
N HIS A 164 10.89 -2.85 26.37
CA HIS A 164 11.21 -4.17 26.85
C HIS A 164 10.05 -4.72 27.68
N GLU A 165 9.55 -5.92 27.37
CA GLU A 165 8.31 -6.45 27.96
C GLU A 165 8.38 -6.63 29.50
N GLU A 166 9.58 -6.84 30.05
CA GLU A 166 9.79 -6.94 31.51
C GLU A 166 9.82 -5.58 32.24
N VAL A 167 9.95 -4.48 31.49
CA VAL A 167 10.10 -3.11 32.03
C VAL A 167 8.82 -2.30 31.83
N VAL A 168 8.20 -2.45 30.65
CA VAL A 168 6.87 -1.91 30.34
C VAL A 168 6.00 -3.08 29.93
N PRO A 169 5.10 -3.58 30.80
CA PRO A 169 4.20 -4.66 30.47
C PRO A 169 3.37 -4.34 29.22
N LEU A 170 3.08 -5.35 28.40
CA LEU A 170 2.36 -5.17 27.12
C LEU A 170 1.07 -4.36 27.25
N LYS A 171 0.30 -4.60 28.32
CA LYS A 171 -0.93 -3.86 28.58
C LYS A 171 -0.67 -2.35 28.70
N GLU A 172 0.37 -1.97 29.43
CA GLU A 172 0.77 -0.57 29.57
C GLU A 172 1.28 -0.01 28.24
N LEU A 173 2.10 -0.75 27.50
CA LEU A 173 2.57 -0.34 26.17
C LEU A 173 1.40 -0.06 25.21
N TYR A 174 0.37 -0.89 25.25
CA TYR A 174 -0.84 -0.72 24.43
C TYR A 174 -1.64 0.50 24.85
N GLU A 175 -1.89 0.70 26.14
CA GLU A 175 -2.56 1.91 26.67
C GLU A 175 -1.80 3.20 26.29
N ILE A 176 -0.46 3.16 26.27
CA ILE A 176 0.39 4.26 25.80
C ILE A 176 0.19 4.52 24.31
N CYS A 177 0.16 3.46 23.49
CA CYS A 177 -0.04 3.59 22.06
C CYS A 177 -1.44 4.10 21.71
N GLU A 178 -2.48 3.65 22.42
CA GLU A 178 -3.85 4.16 22.31
C GLU A 178 -3.90 5.66 22.60
N PHE A 179 -3.26 6.10 23.68
CA PHE A 179 -3.17 7.53 23.98
C PHE A 179 -2.42 8.30 22.89
N CYS A 180 -1.29 7.79 22.41
CA CYS A 180 -0.55 8.41 21.31
C CYS A 180 -1.42 8.51 20.06
N ARG A 181 -2.28 7.50 19.81
CA ARG A 181 -3.21 7.52 18.68
C ARG A 181 -4.23 8.63 18.83
N GLU A 182 -4.85 8.77 20.00
CA GLU A 182 -5.85 9.81 20.30
C GLU A 182 -5.29 11.23 20.07
N ILE A 183 -4.05 11.49 20.50
CA ILE A 183 -3.47 12.84 20.43
C ILE A 183 -2.86 13.19 19.06
N THR A 184 -2.88 12.26 18.11
CA THR A 184 -2.29 12.40 16.76
C THR A 184 -3.31 12.15 15.65
N LEU A 185 -4.61 12.21 15.95
CA LEU A 185 -5.69 12.05 14.96
C LEU A 185 -5.78 13.24 14.00
N ASP A 186 -5.44 14.44 14.50
CA ASP A 186 -5.64 15.71 13.81
C ASP A 186 -4.33 16.49 13.67
N ASP A 187 -4.36 17.54 12.85
CA ASP A 187 -3.30 18.54 12.83
C ASP A 187 -3.08 19.13 14.24
N PRO A 188 -1.82 19.46 14.61
CA PRO A 188 -0.63 19.50 13.76
C PRO A 188 0.15 18.17 13.66
N TYR A 189 -0.36 17.06 14.20
CA TYR A 189 0.39 15.80 14.34
C TYR A 189 -0.25 14.60 13.63
N MET A 190 -1.10 14.84 12.63
CA MET A 190 -1.86 13.80 11.95
C MET A 190 -0.94 12.69 11.43
N LEU A 191 -0.95 11.54 12.12
CA LEU A 191 -0.11 10.39 11.82
C LEU A 191 -0.94 9.25 11.24
N GLY A 192 -0.43 8.58 10.21
CA GLY A 192 -1.10 7.43 9.61
C GLY A 192 -1.28 6.27 10.61
N ARG A 193 -0.23 5.97 11.40
CA ARG A 193 -0.24 4.81 12.31
C ARG A 193 0.61 4.99 13.57
N ILE A 194 0.14 4.45 14.69
CA ILE A 194 0.95 4.21 15.89
C ILE A 194 1.28 2.73 16.00
N ILE A 195 2.53 2.37 16.31
CA ILE A 195 2.97 0.96 16.33
C ILE A 195 3.65 0.64 17.66
N ALA A 196 3.08 -0.31 18.40
CA ALA A 196 3.72 -0.94 19.54
C ALA A 196 4.82 -1.89 19.06
N ARG A 197 6.05 -1.71 19.56
CA ARG A 197 7.24 -2.50 19.21
C ARG A 197 7.85 -3.14 20.46
N PRO A 198 7.14 -4.09 21.10
CA PRO A 198 7.70 -4.81 22.22
C PRO A 198 8.94 -5.62 21.83
N PHE A 199 9.90 -5.69 22.74
CA PHE A 199 11.11 -6.49 22.58
C PHE A 199 11.50 -7.19 23.88
N VAL A 200 12.35 -8.20 23.75
CA VAL A 200 12.93 -8.98 24.85
C VAL A 200 14.43 -9.17 24.62
N GLY A 201 15.14 -9.65 25.63
CA GLY A 201 16.55 -10.03 25.55
C GLY A 201 17.42 -9.19 26.48
N GLU A 202 18.70 -9.08 26.15
CA GLU A 202 19.70 -8.37 26.95
C GLU A 202 20.60 -7.51 26.06
N PRO A 203 21.32 -6.52 26.61
CA PRO A 203 22.21 -5.67 25.82
C PRO A 203 23.15 -6.46 24.91
N GLY A 204 23.11 -6.16 23.61
CA GLY A 204 23.85 -6.87 22.56
C GLY A 204 23.12 -8.08 21.95
N ASN A 205 21.94 -8.45 22.45
CA ASN A 205 21.11 -9.52 21.92
C ASN A 205 19.60 -9.28 22.16
N PHE A 206 19.09 -8.15 21.66
CA PHE A 206 17.67 -7.84 21.71
C PHE A 206 16.90 -8.46 20.53
N THR A 207 15.65 -8.83 20.78
CA THR A 207 14.76 -9.38 19.75
C THR A 207 13.36 -8.79 19.89
N ARG A 208 12.82 -8.23 18.80
CA ARG A 208 11.42 -7.80 18.74
C ARG A 208 10.49 -9.00 18.83
N THR A 209 9.40 -8.87 19.57
CA THR A 209 8.44 -9.97 19.73
C THR A 209 7.32 -9.93 18.70
N SER A 210 6.52 -10.99 18.64
CA SER A 210 5.30 -11.06 17.84
C SER A 210 4.12 -10.28 18.45
N ASN A 211 4.28 -9.70 19.64
CA ASN A 211 3.25 -8.93 20.34
C ASN A 211 3.08 -7.49 19.79
N ARG A 212 3.55 -7.25 18.57
CA ARG A 212 3.32 -6.02 17.83
C ARG A 212 1.81 -5.74 17.74
N HIS A 213 1.44 -4.49 17.98
CA HIS A 213 0.08 -4.01 17.76
C HIS A 213 0.12 -2.65 17.05
N ASP A 214 -0.82 -2.44 16.12
CA ASP A 214 -0.84 -1.27 15.25
C ASP A 214 -2.19 -0.54 15.42
N TYR A 215 -2.14 0.78 15.52
CA TYR A 215 -3.31 1.65 15.65
C TYR A 215 -3.35 2.58 14.43
N ALA A 216 -4.12 2.19 13.41
CA ALA A 216 -4.27 2.93 12.18
C ALA A 216 -5.38 3.98 12.28
N LEU A 217 -5.35 4.99 11.40
CA LEU A 217 -6.54 5.80 11.16
C LEU A 217 -7.56 5.01 10.33
N LYS A 218 -8.83 5.20 10.66
CA LYS A 218 -9.92 4.80 9.77
C LYS A 218 -9.92 5.72 8.55
N PRO A 219 -10.31 5.21 7.37
CA PRO A 219 -10.59 6.05 6.21
C PRO A 219 -11.51 7.23 6.57
N PHE A 220 -11.22 8.43 6.04
CA PHE A 220 -11.97 9.67 6.32
C PHE A 220 -13.33 9.73 5.61
N GLY A 221 -14.04 8.61 5.58
CA GLY A 221 -15.29 8.44 4.86
C GLY A 221 -15.60 6.97 4.65
N ARG A 222 -16.84 6.69 4.24
CA ARG A 222 -17.21 5.35 3.82
C ARG A 222 -16.61 5.06 2.45
N THR A 223 -15.93 3.93 2.36
CA THR A 223 -15.28 3.45 1.15
C THR A 223 -16.22 2.57 0.35
N THR A 224 -15.87 2.30 -0.92
CA THR A 224 -16.56 1.30 -1.74
C THR A 224 -16.58 -0.08 -1.06
N MET A 225 -15.54 -0.44 -0.30
CA MET A 225 -15.52 -1.67 0.50
C MET A 225 -16.64 -1.72 1.55
N ASN A 226 -16.92 -0.59 2.22
CA ASN A 226 -18.04 -0.51 3.17
C ASN A 226 -19.38 -0.76 2.46
N GLU A 227 -19.58 -0.16 1.28
CA GLU A 227 -20.82 -0.32 0.53
C GLU A 227 -21.03 -1.75 0.01
N LEU A 228 -19.96 -2.42 -0.42
CA LEU A 228 -20.00 -3.85 -0.80
C LEU A 228 -20.42 -4.74 0.38
N LYS A 229 -19.74 -4.58 1.52
CA LYS A 229 -20.03 -5.36 2.73
C LYS A 229 -21.46 -5.17 3.22
N ASP A 230 -21.93 -3.93 3.27
CA ASP A 230 -23.27 -3.61 3.75
C ASP A 230 -24.37 -4.14 2.80
N ALA A 231 -24.06 -4.29 1.51
CA ALA A 231 -24.91 -4.95 0.52
C ALA A 231 -24.81 -6.49 0.53
N GLY A 232 -23.99 -7.08 1.40
CA GLY A 232 -23.84 -8.52 1.55
C GLY A 232 -22.89 -9.20 0.55
N PHE A 233 -22.03 -8.43 -0.13
CA PHE A 233 -20.95 -8.96 -0.96
C PHE A 233 -19.72 -9.32 -0.12
N ASP A 234 -18.94 -10.27 -0.62
CA ASP A 234 -17.65 -10.63 -0.04
C ASP A 234 -16.61 -9.54 -0.33
N VAL A 235 -15.83 -9.17 0.69
CA VAL A 235 -14.66 -8.28 0.57
C VAL A 235 -13.50 -8.97 1.25
N ILE A 236 -12.70 -9.68 0.45
CA ILE A 236 -11.60 -10.52 0.88
C ILE A 236 -10.30 -9.71 0.75
N ALA A 237 -9.81 -9.20 1.88
CA ALA A 237 -8.57 -8.45 1.98
C ALA A 237 -7.37 -9.39 2.15
N LEU A 238 -6.38 -9.27 1.26
CA LEU A 238 -5.16 -10.07 1.25
C LEU A 238 -3.93 -9.17 1.52
N GLY A 239 -3.04 -9.61 2.40
CA GLY A 239 -1.86 -8.85 2.81
C GLY A 239 -2.21 -7.67 3.71
N LYS A 240 -1.64 -6.49 3.42
CA LYS A 240 -1.82 -5.29 4.25
C LYS A 240 -3.17 -4.58 4.08
N ILE A 241 -4.03 -5.01 3.15
CA ILE A 241 -5.29 -4.32 2.87
C ILE A 241 -6.13 -4.09 4.13
N SER A 242 -6.36 -5.12 4.96
CA SER A 242 -7.16 -4.93 6.18
C SER A 242 -6.56 -3.90 7.14
N ASP A 243 -5.23 -3.80 7.20
CA ASP A 243 -4.54 -2.86 8.08
C ASP A 243 -4.60 -1.42 7.52
N ILE A 244 -4.59 -1.26 6.19
CA ILE A 244 -4.64 0.04 5.50
C ILE A 244 -6.02 0.68 5.63
N TYR A 245 -7.07 -0.13 5.65
CA TYR A 245 -8.46 0.33 5.81
C TYR A 245 -8.99 0.20 7.25
N ASP A 246 -8.14 -0.15 8.23
CA ASP A 246 -8.54 -0.42 9.62
C ASP A 246 -9.76 -1.37 9.73
N GLY A 247 -9.78 -2.40 8.86
CA GLY A 247 -10.85 -3.39 8.76
C GLY A 247 -12.19 -2.88 8.20
N GLU A 248 -12.28 -1.60 7.81
CA GLU A 248 -13.50 -1.02 7.24
C GLU A 248 -13.87 -1.73 5.93
N GLY A 249 -15.13 -2.17 5.83
CA GLY A 249 -15.63 -2.91 4.67
C GLY A 249 -15.09 -4.33 4.49
N VAL A 250 -14.14 -4.79 5.31
CA VAL A 250 -13.58 -6.15 5.18
C VAL A 250 -14.56 -7.21 5.72
N THR A 251 -14.77 -8.30 4.96
CA THR A 251 -15.52 -9.48 5.43
C THR A 251 -14.60 -10.64 5.81
N LYS A 252 -13.44 -10.74 5.15
CA LYS A 252 -12.38 -11.71 5.45
C LYS A 252 -11.01 -11.08 5.25
N ALA A 253 -10.11 -11.24 6.22
CA ALA A 253 -8.72 -10.81 6.12
C ALA A 253 -7.78 -12.04 6.08
N VAL A 254 -6.82 -12.04 5.17
CA VAL A 254 -5.78 -13.07 5.05
C VAL A 254 -4.42 -12.36 5.05
N ARG A 255 -3.60 -12.61 6.07
CA ARG A 255 -2.25 -12.06 6.16
C ARG A 255 -1.30 -12.76 5.19
N THR A 256 -0.30 -12.02 4.72
CA THR A 256 0.77 -12.52 3.87
C THR A 256 2.14 -12.14 4.45
N VAL A 257 3.18 -12.88 4.11
CA VAL A 257 4.56 -12.63 4.58
C VAL A 257 5.54 -12.19 3.49
N SER A 258 5.15 -12.32 2.22
CA SER A 258 5.90 -11.88 1.04
C SER A 258 4.99 -11.74 -0.18
N ASN A 259 5.50 -11.19 -1.28
CA ASN A 259 4.78 -11.11 -2.55
C ASN A 259 4.41 -12.51 -3.09
N MET A 260 5.28 -13.50 -2.97
CA MET A 260 5.01 -14.86 -3.44
C MET A 260 3.90 -15.54 -2.62
N ASP A 261 3.93 -15.41 -1.30
CA ASP A 261 2.85 -15.88 -0.43
C ASP A 261 1.54 -15.11 -0.74
N GLY A 262 1.63 -13.82 -1.04
CA GLY A 262 0.49 -13.03 -1.54
C GLY A 262 -0.13 -13.63 -2.80
N MET A 263 0.68 -13.98 -3.80
CA MET A 263 0.21 -14.64 -5.01
C MET A 263 -0.42 -16.02 -4.71
N ASP A 264 0.14 -16.79 -3.77
CA ASP A 264 -0.46 -18.05 -3.32
C ASP A 264 -1.85 -17.83 -2.69
N LYS A 265 -2.01 -16.80 -1.85
CA LYS A 265 -3.31 -16.44 -1.23
C LYS A 265 -4.32 -15.91 -2.22
N LEU A 266 -3.87 -15.18 -3.25
CA LEU A 266 -4.73 -14.77 -4.36
C LEU A 266 -5.25 -15.99 -5.12
N VAL A 267 -4.36 -16.93 -5.47
CA VAL A 267 -4.70 -18.18 -6.15
C VAL A 267 -5.68 -19.02 -5.33
N GLU A 268 -5.44 -19.19 -4.03
CA GLU A 268 -6.36 -19.86 -3.10
C GLU A 268 -7.75 -19.19 -3.10
N THR A 269 -7.77 -17.86 -3.17
CA THR A 269 -9.02 -17.07 -3.20
C THR A 269 -9.77 -17.24 -4.52
N ILE A 270 -9.08 -17.23 -5.67
CA ILE A 270 -9.71 -17.48 -6.99
C ILE A 270 -10.31 -18.89 -7.06
N LYS A 271 -9.69 -19.88 -6.42
CA LYS A 271 -10.22 -21.27 -6.35
C LYS A 271 -11.46 -21.40 -5.46
N THR A 272 -11.74 -20.42 -4.61
CA THR A 272 -12.87 -20.45 -3.66
C THR A 272 -14.08 -19.70 -4.23
N PRO A 273 -15.31 -20.24 -4.17
CA PRO A 273 -16.50 -19.51 -4.58
C PRO A 273 -16.80 -18.32 -3.67
N PHE A 274 -16.97 -17.14 -4.27
CA PHE A 274 -17.45 -15.93 -3.58
C PHE A 274 -18.14 -15.00 -4.61
N SER A 275 -18.79 -13.95 -4.14
CA SER A 275 -19.33 -12.88 -5.01
C SER A 275 -18.98 -11.52 -4.41
N GLY A 276 -18.19 -10.73 -5.11
CA GLY A 276 -17.68 -9.45 -4.59
C GLY A 276 -16.22 -9.18 -4.97
N LEU A 277 -15.46 -8.63 -4.05
CA LEU A 277 -14.09 -8.16 -4.25
C LEU A 277 -13.07 -9.04 -3.51
N SER A 278 -12.03 -9.46 -4.23
CA SER A 278 -10.75 -9.88 -3.63
C SER A 278 -9.74 -8.79 -3.90
N PHE A 279 -9.10 -8.29 -2.84
CA PHE A 279 -8.21 -7.13 -2.92
C PHE A 279 -6.89 -7.46 -2.25
N ILE A 280 -5.80 -7.40 -3.02
CA ILE A 280 -4.45 -7.74 -2.55
C ILE A 280 -3.48 -6.58 -2.69
N ASN A 281 -2.64 -6.43 -1.66
CA ASN A 281 -1.47 -5.56 -1.68
C ASN A 281 -0.19 -6.39 -1.71
N LEU A 282 0.61 -6.27 -2.77
CA LEU A 282 1.93 -6.88 -2.89
C LEU A 282 3.00 -5.86 -2.45
N VAL A 283 3.39 -5.94 -1.19
CA VAL A 283 4.11 -4.86 -0.48
C VAL A 283 5.64 -4.91 -0.56
N ASP A 284 6.23 -6.01 -1.01
CA ASP A 284 7.70 -6.13 -0.97
C ASP A 284 8.36 -5.10 -1.90
N PHE A 285 7.69 -4.76 -3.00
CA PHE A 285 8.08 -3.71 -3.95
C PHE A 285 8.47 -2.41 -3.24
N ASP A 286 7.59 -1.94 -2.37
CA ASP A 286 7.80 -0.75 -1.57
C ASP A 286 8.78 -0.98 -0.39
N ALA A 287 8.42 -1.90 0.51
CA ALA A 287 9.06 -2.03 1.81
C ALA A 287 10.46 -2.68 1.77
N VAL A 288 10.73 -3.51 0.77
CA VAL A 288 12.00 -4.25 0.62
C VAL A 288 12.89 -3.61 -0.43
N TYR A 289 12.34 -2.97 -1.46
CA TYR A 289 13.13 -2.49 -2.60
C TYR A 289 13.07 -0.98 -2.81
N GLY A 290 11.89 -0.36 -2.87
CA GLY A 290 11.67 1.06 -3.12
C GLY A 290 12.38 1.95 -2.10
N HIS A 291 11.94 1.89 -0.83
CA HIS A 291 12.54 2.68 0.27
C HIS A 291 14.03 2.38 0.49
N ARG A 292 14.50 1.19 0.10
CA ARG A 292 15.90 0.78 0.21
C ARG A 292 16.75 1.15 -1.00
N ARG A 293 16.15 1.82 -1.99
CA ARG A 293 16.80 2.25 -3.24
C ARG A 293 17.58 1.12 -3.91
N ASN A 294 16.93 -0.04 -4.04
CA ASN A 294 17.51 -1.26 -4.59
C ASN A 294 16.86 -1.62 -5.94
N PRO A 295 17.27 -0.98 -7.05
CA PRO A 295 16.62 -1.16 -8.35
C PRO A 295 16.75 -2.61 -8.89
N LYS A 296 17.88 -3.28 -8.63
CA LYS A 296 18.08 -4.67 -9.08
C LYS A 296 17.18 -5.65 -8.36
N GLY A 297 17.05 -5.51 -7.04
CA GLY A 297 16.13 -6.34 -6.27
C GLY A 297 14.67 -6.08 -6.64
N TYR A 298 14.32 -4.81 -6.90
CA TYR A 298 12.99 -4.43 -7.36
C TYR A 298 12.68 -5.11 -8.71
N GLY A 299 13.59 -5.03 -9.68
CA GLY A 299 13.45 -5.70 -10.98
C GLY A 299 13.26 -7.21 -10.86
N GLN A 300 14.05 -7.88 -9.99
CA GLN A 300 13.88 -9.31 -9.73
C GLN A 300 12.49 -9.64 -9.17
N ALA A 301 12.01 -8.88 -8.20
CA ALA A 301 10.67 -9.08 -7.63
C ALA A 301 9.56 -8.87 -8.65
N LEU A 302 9.73 -7.93 -9.60
CA LEU A 302 8.77 -7.69 -10.69
C LEU A 302 8.74 -8.89 -11.66
N GLU A 303 9.89 -9.45 -12.02
CA GLU A 303 9.97 -10.64 -12.87
C GLU A 303 9.40 -11.89 -12.17
N GLU A 304 9.63 -12.05 -10.86
CA GLU A 304 9.03 -13.11 -10.05
C GLU A 304 7.50 -12.99 -10.00
N TYR A 305 6.97 -11.77 -9.81
CA TYR A 305 5.53 -11.51 -9.90
C TYR A 305 4.97 -11.84 -11.28
N ASP A 306 5.62 -11.38 -12.36
CA ASP A 306 5.16 -11.64 -13.73
C ASP A 306 5.08 -13.14 -14.01
N ALA A 307 6.04 -13.92 -13.52
CA ALA A 307 6.07 -15.37 -13.66
C ALA A 307 4.89 -16.09 -12.98
N ARG A 308 4.20 -15.44 -12.02
CA ARG A 308 3.02 -15.98 -11.32
C ARG A 308 1.70 -15.69 -12.04
N LEU A 309 1.66 -14.74 -12.97
CA LEU A 309 0.43 -14.35 -13.67
C LEU A 309 -0.23 -15.45 -14.53
N PRO A 310 0.51 -16.38 -15.19
CA PRO A 310 -0.12 -17.46 -15.95
C PRO A 310 -1.08 -18.31 -15.11
N GLU A 311 -0.73 -18.63 -13.87
CA GLU A 311 -1.60 -19.38 -12.95
C GLU A 311 -2.91 -18.62 -12.66
N VAL A 312 -2.82 -17.30 -12.48
CA VAL A 312 -4.00 -16.44 -12.28
C VAL A 312 -4.89 -16.48 -13.53
N PHE A 313 -4.32 -16.28 -14.71
CA PHE A 313 -5.07 -16.28 -15.97
C PHE A 313 -5.79 -17.59 -16.24
N GLU A 314 -5.15 -18.73 -15.95
CA GLU A 314 -5.76 -20.05 -16.12
C GLU A 314 -7.00 -20.21 -15.23
N LEU A 315 -6.96 -19.71 -14.00
CA LEU A 315 -8.01 -19.91 -12.99
C LEU A 315 -9.20 -18.94 -13.10
N LEU A 316 -9.02 -17.77 -13.73
CA LEU A 316 -10.11 -16.81 -13.93
C LEU A 316 -11.26 -17.44 -14.73
N GLN A 317 -12.49 -17.04 -14.43
CA GLN A 317 -13.69 -17.40 -15.16
C GLN A 317 -14.09 -16.27 -16.12
N ASP A 318 -15.05 -16.53 -17.01
CA ASP A 318 -15.54 -15.53 -17.97
C ASP A 318 -16.28 -14.36 -17.28
N ASP A 319 -16.80 -14.58 -16.08
CA ASP A 319 -17.46 -13.57 -15.25
C ASP A 319 -16.54 -12.97 -14.17
N ASP A 320 -15.22 -13.14 -14.30
CA ASP A 320 -14.24 -12.48 -13.44
C ASP A 320 -13.61 -11.27 -14.12
N LEU A 321 -13.29 -10.24 -13.32
CA LEU A 321 -12.49 -9.10 -13.72
C LEU A 321 -11.21 -9.05 -12.90
N LEU A 322 -10.05 -8.98 -13.56
CA LEU A 322 -8.76 -8.71 -12.94
C LEU A 322 -8.37 -7.25 -13.20
N ILE A 323 -8.08 -6.51 -12.14
CA ILE A 323 -7.56 -5.14 -12.20
C ILE A 323 -6.17 -5.15 -11.56
N ILE A 324 -5.15 -4.69 -12.28
CA ILE A 324 -3.78 -4.53 -11.78
C ILE A 324 -3.43 -3.06 -11.81
N THR A 325 -2.93 -2.55 -10.69
CA THR A 325 -2.51 -1.15 -10.56
C THR A 325 -1.43 -0.98 -9.49
N ALA A 326 -1.08 0.26 -9.17
CA ALA A 326 -0.29 0.67 -8.01
C ALA A 326 -1.02 1.81 -7.27
N ASP A 327 -0.46 2.25 -6.16
CA ASP A 327 -1.02 3.30 -5.29
C ASP A 327 -0.17 4.57 -5.23
N HIS A 328 1.10 4.50 -5.64
CA HIS A 328 2.01 5.62 -5.85
C HIS A 328 3.28 5.11 -6.59
N GLY A 329 4.30 5.96 -6.72
CA GLY A 329 5.66 5.56 -7.09
C GLY A 329 6.57 5.41 -5.86
N ASN A 330 7.68 4.68 -6.01
CA ASN A 330 8.81 4.70 -5.08
C ASN A 330 10.09 4.35 -5.85
N ASP A 331 10.54 5.30 -6.66
CA ASP A 331 11.62 5.09 -7.63
C ASP A 331 12.93 4.71 -6.90
N PRO A 332 13.45 3.48 -7.09
CA PRO A 332 14.59 2.99 -6.33
C PRO A 332 15.92 3.62 -6.76
N THR A 333 15.92 4.52 -7.76
CA THR A 333 17.08 5.29 -8.19
C THR A 333 17.01 6.75 -7.75
N TYR A 334 15.88 7.17 -7.18
CA TYR A 334 15.64 8.53 -6.75
C TYR A 334 16.39 8.88 -5.46
N LYS A 335 16.50 10.19 -5.17
CA LYS A 335 17.11 10.69 -3.94
C LYS A 335 16.27 10.36 -2.70
N GLY A 336 16.90 10.41 -1.52
CA GLY A 336 16.22 10.17 -0.24
C GLY A 336 15.67 8.75 -0.14
N THR A 337 14.67 8.56 0.71
CA THR A 337 14.02 7.27 0.97
C THR A 337 12.50 7.34 0.94
N ASP A 338 11.93 8.47 0.52
CA ASP A 338 10.47 8.67 0.47
C ASP A 338 9.88 8.14 -0.85
N HIS A 339 8.55 8.04 -0.92
CA HIS A 339 7.81 7.75 -2.14
C HIS A 339 8.00 8.84 -3.19
N THR A 340 7.62 8.53 -4.43
CA THR A 340 7.65 9.46 -5.57
C THR A 340 6.25 9.66 -6.13
N ARG A 341 5.89 10.93 -6.39
CA ARG A 341 4.61 11.33 -6.98
C ARG A 341 4.55 10.99 -8.47
N GLU A 342 4.00 9.83 -8.78
CA GLU A 342 3.95 9.25 -10.13
C GLU A 342 2.53 8.91 -10.56
N TYR A 343 2.31 8.81 -11.87
CA TYR A 343 1.20 8.03 -12.39
C TYR A 343 1.34 6.57 -11.96
N VAL A 344 0.22 5.86 -11.84
CA VAL A 344 0.21 4.40 -11.63
C VAL A 344 -0.38 3.71 -12.87
N PRO A 345 0.13 2.52 -13.27
CA PRO A 345 -0.44 1.80 -14.39
C PRO A 345 -1.84 1.28 -14.06
N LEU A 346 -2.70 1.13 -15.06
CA LEU A 346 -4.00 0.45 -14.94
C LEU A 346 -4.14 -0.57 -16.06
N LEU A 347 -4.22 -1.84 -15.69
CA LEU A 347 -4.51 -2.96 -16.60
C LEU A 347 -5.78 -3.66 -16.14
N VAL A 348 -6.74 -3.82 -17.03
CA VAL A 348 -8.07 -4.39 -16.74
C VAL A 348 -8.35 -5.55 -17.69
N TYR A 349 -8.35 -6.77 -17.16
CA TYR A 349 -8.42 -8.01 -17.92
C TYR A 349 -9.61 -8.87 -17.52
N SER A 350 -10.23 -9.50 -18.50
CA SER A 350 -11.20 -10.59 -18.32
C SER A 350 -11.09 -11.55 -19.49
N LYS A 351 -11.39 -12.84 -19.27
CA LYS A 351 -11.52 -13.82 -20.35
C LYS A 351 -12.63 -13.44 -21.33
N SER A 352 -13.67 -12.74 -20.87
CA SER A 352 -14.79 -12.32 -21.71
C SER A 352 -14.41 -11.30 -22.79
N PHE A 353 -13.30 -10.58 -22.63
CA PHE A 353 -12.84 -9.57 -23.61
C PHE A 353 -12.31 -10.20 -24.90
N ALA A 354 -12.14 -11.53 -24.94
CA ALA A 354 -11.68 -12.27 -26.12
C ALA A 354 -10.35 -11.77 -26.74
N GLY A 355 -9.51 -11.08 -25.96
CA GLY A 355 -8.25 -10.52 -26.42
C GLY A 355 -8.38 -9.21 -27.22
N GLU A 356 -9.50 -8.49 -27.07
CA GLU A 356 -9.77 -7.20 -27.70
C GLU A 356 -9.57 -6.03 -26.72
N GLY A 357 -8.50 -6.06 -25.93
CA GLY A 357 -8.13 -4.97 -25.03
C GLY A 357 -7.84 -3.67 -25.79
N GLN A 358 -8.20 -2.53 -25.21
CA GLN A 358 -8.03 -1.21 -25.82
C GLN A 358 -7.53 -0.18 -24.81
N GLU A 359 -6.95 0.89 -25.32
CA GLU A 359 -6.57 2.04 -24.50
C GLU A 359 -7.83 2.68 -23.88
N LEU A 360 -7.80 2.86 -22.55
CA LEU A 360 -8.79 3.66 -21.84
C LEU A 360 -8.30 5.12 -21.74
N PRO A 361 -9.22 6.10 -21.68
CA PRO A 361 -8.84 7.46 -21.33
C PRO A 361 -8.09 7.49 -19.99
N LEU A 362 -7.13 8.42 -19.85
CA LEU A 362 -6.41 8.67 -18.59
C LEU A 362 -7.41 8.81 -17.43
N ARG A 363 -7.19 8.05 -16.34
CA ARG A 363 -8.00 8.18 -15.12
C ARG A 363 -7.47 9.38 -14.32
N LYS A 364 -8.35 10.33 -13.99
CA LYS A 364 -7.97 11.59 -13.32
C LYS A 364 -7.94 11.49 -11.79
N THR A 365 -8.34 10.34 -11.27
CA THR A 365 -8.33 9.97 -9.86
C THR A 365 -8.27 8.45 -9.78
N PHE A 366 -7.64 7.91 -8.75
CA PHE A 366 -7.65 6.47 -8.49
C PHE A 366 -9.05 5.95 -8.12
N ALA A 367 -9.93 6.86 -7.65
CA ALA A 367 -11.32 6.58 -7.31
C ALA A 367 -12.15 6.02 -8.47
N ASP A 368 -11.67 6.12 -9.70
CA ASP A 368 -12.27 5.49 -10.87
C ASP A 368 -12.34 3.96 -10.74
N ILE A 369 -11.41 3.34 -9.99
CA ILE A 369 -11.47 1.91 -9.66
C ILE A 369 -12.65 1.64 -8.73
N GLY A 370 -12.73 2.33 -7.59
CA GLY A 370 -13.84 2.21 -6.65
C GLY A 370 -15.20 2.45 -7.31
N ALA A 371 -15.30 3.48 -8.16
CA ALA A 371 -16.51 3.76 -8.93
C ALA A 371 -16.88 2.59 -9.87
N THR A 372 -15.91 1.98 -10.55
CA THR A 372 -16.14 0.83 -11.43
C THR A 372 -16.57 -0.41 -10.65
N VAL A 373 -15.96 -0.65 -9.48
CA VAL A 373 -16.36 -1.74 -8.58
C VAL A 373 -17.78 -1.52 -8.06
N ALA A 374 -18.12 -0.31 -7.62
CA ALA A 374 -19.45 0.05 -7.14
C ALA A 374 -20.53 -0.14 -8.21
N ASP A 375 -20.28 0.36 -9.43
CA ASP A 375 -21.16 0.23 -10.60
C ASP A 375 -21.42 -1.25 -10.95
N ASN A 376 -20.36 -2.08 -10.97
CA ASN A 376 -20.49 -3.50 -11.27
C ASN A 376 -21.44 -4.22 -10.32
N PHE A 377 -21.30 -3.98 -9.01
CA PHE A 377 -22.10 -4.65 -7.98
C PHE A 377 -23.43 -3.94 -7.69
N GLY A 378 -23.70 -2.79 -8.31
CA GLY A 378 -24.92 -2.02 -8.12
C GLY A 378 -25.09 -1.49 -6.69
N VAL A 379 -23.97 -1.19 -6.02
CA VAL A 379 -23.97 -0.56 -4.69
C VAL A 379 -23.92 0.97 -4.82
N LYS A 380 -23.97 1.68 -3.68
CA LYS A 380 -23.88 3.14 -3.69
C LYS A 380 -22.56 3.59 -4.33
N MET A 381 -22.66 4.48 -5.33
CA MET A 381 -21.48 5.07 -5.98
C MET A 381 -20.69 5.94 -4.97
N PRO A 382 -19.35 5.91 -5.02
CA PRO A 382 -18.52 6.85 -4.25
C PRO A 382 -18.77 8.30 -4.69
N GLU A 383 -18.39 9.25 -3.82
CA GLU A 383 -18.50 10.69 -4.13
C GLU A 383 -17.51 11.12 -5.21
N HIS A 384 -16.35 10.45 -5.27
CA HIS A 384 -15.29 10.70 -6.24
C HIS A 384 -15.13 9.49 -7.18
N GLY A 385 -14.66 9.77 -8.40
CA GLY A 385 -14.42 8.76 -9.42
C GLY A 385 -15.54 8.61 -10.45
N VAL A 386 -15.17 8.12 -11.62
CA VAL A 386 -16.05 7.84 -12.76
C VAL A 386 -15.82 6.39 -13.17
N SER A 387 -16.89 5.59 -13.17
CA SER A 387 -16.83 4.20 -13.63
C SER A 387 -16.38 4.12 -15.10
N PHE A 388 -15.51 3.16 -15.40
CA PHE A 388 -15.15 2.76 -16.76
C PHE A 388 -15.76 1.40 -17.16
N LEU A 389 -16.71 0.88 -16.38
CA LEU A 389 -17.33 -0.43 -16.62
C LEU A 389 -17.99 -0.53 -18.01
N ALA A 390 -18.57 0.57 -18.49
CA ALA A 390 -19.25 0.66 -19.79
C ALA A 390 -18.28 0.60 -20.99
N ASP A 391 -17.00 0.94 -20.77
CA ASP A 391 -15.96 0.89 -21.79
C ASP A 391 -15.44 -0.53 -21.99
N LEU A 392 -15.50 -1.35 -20.92
CA LEU A 392 -15.14 -2.77 -20.96
C LEU A 392 -16.21 -3.50 -21.77
N LYS A 393 -15.84 -4.16 -22.87
CA LYS A 393 -16.76 -4.92 -23.73
C LYS A 393 -16.33 -6.36 -23.88
#